data_AF-A0A3S1D4P1-F1
#
_entry.id   AF-A0A3S1D4P1-F1
#
_cell.length_a   1.000
_cell.length_b   1.000
_cell.length_c   1.000
_cell.angle_alpha   90.00
_cell.angle_beta   90.00
_cell.angle_gamma   90.00
#
_symmetry.space_group_name_H-M   'P 1'
#
loop_
_entity.id
_entity.type
_entity.pdbx_description
1 polymer ?
#
loop_
_entity_poly.entity_id
_entity_poly.type
_entity_poly.pdbx_seq_one_letter_code
_entity_poly.pdbx_strand_id
1 'polypeptide(L)'
;PKALADKVRAEIPGYQRPEESTFLTYPEWAIVYAAREYAGFVDKDQPSGFPYWSYVGRFWQDYAMVIRASSPYKFNYANHQMLVIIGTSHSIEHILQWAYENTVGRITEATTAKRTAADIYQAKVAADYAGFLDQVPWYQFPYADKRAGLFAVQPAAGDSSIRTSERKLAFGLADTIKQGYADLITKALAATMDPALLDIHVWAKGPVGEATRNEPDTLLERDMGADGTIFVTRRYQVFTEMIPRLIDKGVSFVEIGGNDEIMVTVLSTDTIAIPEGMRILFSYPLPADPAMRRTDMIVAVRKLHLVLPALIKAGARLEHVYDY
;
A
#
# COMPACT_ATOMS: atom_id res chain seq x y z
N PRO A 1 29.52 4.54 -10.92
CA PRO A 1 29.94 4.36 -12.34
C PRO A 1 29.34 3.08 -12.92
N LYS A 2 28.96 3.04 -14.22
CA LYS A 2 28.26 1.88 -14.81
C LYS A 2 28.99 0.54 -14.57
N ALA A 3 30.31 0.51 -14.76
CA ALA A 3 31.11 -0.70 -14.52
C ALA A 3 31.03 -1.22 -13.08
N LEU A 4 30.89 -0.32 -12.09
CA LEU A 4 30.73 -0.72 -10.70
C LEU A 4 29.32 -1.25 -10.43
N ALA A 5 28.29 -0.64 -11.02
CA ALA A 5 26.92 -1.15 -10.96
C ALA A 5 26.82 -2.56 -11.58
N ASP A 6 27.38 -2.75 -12.77
CA ASP A 6 27.41 -4.05 -13.44
C ASP A 6 28.12 -5.12 -12.59
N LYS A 7 29.23 -4.75 -11.93
CA LYS A 7 29.95 -5.63 -11.00
C LYS A 7 29.09 -6.00 -9.78
N VAL A 8 28.46 -5.01 -9.14
CA VAL A 8 27.59 -5.22 -7.99
C VAL A 8 26.44 -6.16 -8.33
N ARG A 9 25.77 -5.94 -9.47
CA ARG A 9 24.66 -6.77 -9.96
C ARG A 9 25.07 -8.22 -10.24
N ALA A 10 26.32 -8.43 -10.66
CA ALA A 10 26.86 -9.76 -10.91
C ALA A 10 27.29 -10.49 -9.62
N GLU A 11 27.75 -9.75 -8.60
CA GLU A 11 28.35 -10.32 -7.39
C GLU A 11 27.39 -10.45 -6.20
N ILE A 12 26.31 -9.66 -6.16
CA ILE A 12 25.30 -9.69 -5.09
C ILE A 12 24.03 -10.36 -5.61
N PRO A 13 23.73 -11.61 -5.19
CA PRO A 13 22.50 -12.30 -5.58
C PRO A 13 21.26 -11.50 -5.18
N GLY A 14 20.30 -11.35 -6.10
CA GLY A 14 19.07 -10.62 -5.83
C GLY A 14 19.22 -9.10 -5.72
N TYR A 15 20.37 -8.54 -6.11
CA TYR A 15 20.58 -7.09 -6.11
C TYR A 15 19.64 -6.36 -7.07
N GLN A 16 19.61 -6.82 -8.33
CA GLN A 16 18.80 -6.21 -9.37
C GLN A 16 17.43 -6.85 -9.44
N ARG A 17 16.41 -6.02 -9.44
CA ARG A 17 15.04 -6.40 -9.74
C ARG A 17 14.63 -5.81 -11.09
N PRO A 18 13.62 -6.37 -11.77
CA PRO A 18 13.21 -5.86 -13.07
C PRO A 18 12.61 -4.46 -12.93
N GLU A 19 13.17 -3.47 -13.63
CA GLU A 19 12.78 -2.05 -13.55
C GLU A 19 11.27 -1.84 -13.75
N GLU A 20 10.60 -2.65 -14.59
CA GLU A 20 9.16 -2.51 -14.78
C GLU A 20 8.34 -2.73 -13.49
N SER A 21 8.93 -3.42 -12.52
CA SER A 21 8.29 -3.77 -11.26
C SER A 21 7.99 -2.54 -10.41
N THR A 22 8.75 -1.44 -10.53
CA THR A 22 8.41 -0.17 -9.83
C THR A 22 7.02 0.35 -10.26
N PHE A 23 6.64 0.13 -11.53
CA PHE A 23 5.32 0.50 -12.05
C PHE A 23 4.25 -0.54 -11.76
N LEU A 24 4.57 -1.82 -12.01
CA LEU A 24 3.59 -2.90 -11.92
C LEU A 24 3.17 -3.21 -10.48
N THR A 25 3.91 -2.74 -9.48
CA THR A 25 3.52 -2.84 -8.07
C THR A 25 2.39 -1.89 -7.70
N TYR A 26 2.25 -0.76 -8.38
CA TYR A 26 1.30 0.26 -7.98
C TYR A 26 -0.14 -0.25 -7.82
N PRO A 27 -0.70 -1.07 -8.73
CA PRO A 27 -2.07 -1.57 -8.55
C PRO A 27 -2.20 -2.58 -7.40
N GLU A 28 -1.13 -3.28 -6.98
CA GLU A 28 -1.15 -4.07 -5.73
C GLU A 28 -1.37 -3.17 -4.52
N TRP A 29 -0.80 -1.97 -4.53
CA TRP A 29 -1.00 -0.97 -3.48
C TRP A 29 -2.30 -0.19 -3.63
N ALA A 30 -2.86 -0.06 -4.83
CA ALA A 30 -4.15 0.60 -5.04
C ALA A 30 -5.27 -0.02 -4.19
N ILE A 31 -5.24 -1.34 -3.97
CA ILE A 31 -6.20 -2.01 -3.07
C ILE A 31 -5.91 -1.75 -1.59
N VAL A 32 -4.64 -1.55 -1.20
CA VAL A 32 -4.25 -1.15 0.16
C VAL A 32 -4.71 0.28 0.43
N TYR A 33 -4.55 1.17 -0.55
CA TYR A 33 -5.07 2.54 -0.48
C TYR A 33 -6.59 2.57 -0.39
N ALA A 34 -7.30 1.76 -1.18
CA ALA A 34 -8.74 1.63 -1.07
C ALA A 34 -9.17 1.18 0.35
N ALA A 35 -8.44 0.24 0.97
CA ALA A 35 -8.70 -0.17 2.35
C ALA A 35 -8.44 0.95 3.37
N ARG A 36 -7.34 1.70 3.24
CA ARG A 36 -7.03 2.87 4.09
C ARG A 36 -8.09 3.96 3.98
N GLU A 37 -8.50 4.26 2.75
CA GLU A 37 -9.51 5.29 2.46
C GLU A 37 -10.91 4.85 2.91
N TYR A 38 -11.26 3.56 2.77
CA TYR A 38 -12.47 2.99 3.35
C TYR A 38 -12.47 3.11 4.88
N ALA A 39 -11.38 2.71 5.54
CA ALA A 39 -11.24 2.81 6.98
C ALA A 39 -11.40 4.26 7.48
N GLY A 40 -10.73 5.21 6.81
CA GLY A 40 -10.83 6.64 7.13
C GLY A 40 -12.24 7.21 6.92
N PHE A 41 -12.98 6.70 5.94
CA PHE A 41 -14.37 7.09 5.68
C PHE A 41 -15.32 6.55 6.74
N VAL A 42 -15.31 5.24 7.01
CA VAL A 42 -16.25 4.61 7.96
C VAL A 42 -15.98 4.96 9.43
N ASP A 43 -14.80 5.50 9.73
CA ASP A 43 -14.50 6.11 11.02
C ASP A 43 -15.37 7.33 11.33
N LYS A 44 -15.98 7.96 10.33
CA LYS A 44 -16.81 9.15 10.49
C LYS A 44 -18.23 8.95 9.94
N ASP A 45 -18.32 8.28 8.81
CA ASP A 45 -19.52 8.16 8.01
C ASP A 45 -20.07 6.74 7.97
N GLN A 46 -21.29 6.58 7.42
CA GLN A 46 -21.90 5.27 7.22
C GLN A 46 -21.39 4.63 5.93
N PRO A 47 -21.11 3.31 5.91
CA PRO A 47 -20.52 2.63 4.76
C PRO A 47 -21.35 2.74 3.48
N SER A 48 -22.67 2.93 3.57
CA SER A 48 -23.53 3.14 2.40
C SER A 48 -23.17 4.39 1.57
N GLY A 49 -22.48 5.37 2.16
CA GLY A 49 -21.99 6.56 1.49
C GLY A 49 -20.62 6.40 0.80
N PHE A 50 -19.93 5.29 0.99
CA PHE A 50 -18.59 5.10 0.42
C PHE A 50 -18.66 4.95 -1.11
N PRO A 51 -17.76 5.58 -1.89
CA PRO A 51 -17.85 5.59 -3.36
C PRO A 51 -17.24 4.31 -3.99
N TYR A 52 -17.82 3.15 -3.68
CA TYR A 52 -17.32 1.82 -4.12
C TYR A 52 -17.01 1.73 -5.62
N TRP A 53 -17.93 2.19 -6.48
CA TRP A 53 -17.74 2.15 -7.94
C TRP A 53 -16.58 3.00 -8.42
N SER A 54 -16.29 4.11 -7.73
CA SER A 54 -15.12 4.94 -8.03
C SER A 54 -13.84 4.19 -7.76
N TYR A 55 -13.75 3.39 -6.69
CA TYR A 55 -12.58 2.54 -6.42
C TYR A 55 -12.44 1.38 -7.40
N VAL A 56 -13.54 0.82 -7.90
CA VAL A 56 -13.50 -0.17 -8.99
C VAL A 56 -12.94 0.47 -10.26
N GLY A 57 -13.51 1.60 -10.69
CA GLY A 57 -13.05 2.30 -11.88
C GLY A 57 -11.61 2.80 -11.76
N ARG A 58 -11.22 3.30 -10.57
CA ARG A 58 -9.88 3.80 -10.30
C ARG A 58 -8.83 2.70 -10.43
N PHE A 59 -9.07 1.50 -9.90
CA PHE A 59 -8.15 0.37 -10.07
C PHE A 59 -7.85 0.09 -11.55
N TRP A 60 -8.88 0.04 -12.40
CA TRP A 60 -8.68 -0.25 -13.83
C TRP A 60 -8.03 0.92 -14.58
N GLN A 61 -8.28 2.17 -14.16
CA GLN A 61 -7.56 3.34 -14.67
C GLN A 61 -6.08 3.30 -14.27
N ASP A 62 -5.78 2.95 -13.02
CA ASP A 62 -4.44 2.75 -12.50
C ASP A 62 -3.70 1.64 -13.27
N TYR A 63 -4.38 0.51 -13.50
CA TYR A 63 -3.82 -0.59 -14.27
C TYR A 63 -3.50 -0.17 -15.72
N ALA A 64 -4.41 0.55 -16.38
CA ALA A 64 -4.16 1.07 -17.72
C ALA A 64 -2.99 2.08 -17.77
N MET A 65 -2.81 2.88 -16.72
CA MET A 65 -1.68 3.80 -16.60
C MET A 65 -0.34 3.07 -16.46
N VAL A 66 -0.28 2.05 -15.61
CA VAL A 66 0.98 1.30 -15.41
C VAL A 66 1.34 0.45 -16.61
N ILE A 67 0.37 -0.09 -17.36
CA ILE A 67 0.64 -0.75 -18.66
C ILE A 67 1.35 0.20 -19.62
N ARG A 68 0.93 1.46 -19.68
CA ARG A 68 1.58 2.47 -20.53
C ARG A 68 2.97 2.82 -20.01
N ALA A 69 3.11 3.01 -18.70
CA ALA A 69 4.39 3.33 -18.06
C ALA A 69 5.42 2.19 -18.22
N SER A 70 4.98 0.92 -18.16
CA SER A 70 5.85 -0.25 -18.30
C SER A 70 6.06 -0.71 -19.75
N SER A 71 5.39 -0.10 -20.74
CA SER A 71 5.48 -0.52 -22.15
C SER A 71 6.88 -0.50 -22.79
N PRO A 72 7.85 0.32 -22.36
CA PRO A 72 9.24 0.24 -22.87
C PRO A 72 9.99 -1.02 -22.43
N TYR A 73 9.51 -1.72 -21.40
CA TYR A 73 10.18 -2.87 -20.79
C TYR A 73 9.69 -4.20 -21.37
N LYS A 74 10.40 -5.29 -21.05
CA LYS A 74 9.97 -6.64 -21.42
C LYS A 74 8.65 -6.95 -20.73
N PHE A 75 7.67 -7.45 -21.50
CA PHE A 75 6.36 -7.78 -20.95
C PHE A 75 6.44 -8.90 -19.90
N ASN A 76 6.00 -8.58 -18.68
CA ASN A 76 5.99 -9.49 -17.55
C ASN A 76 4.61 -10.15 -17.38
N TYR A 77 4.35 -11.22 -18.14
CA TYR A 77 3.05 -11.89 -18.18
C TYR A 77 2.55 -12.32 -16.78
N ALA A 78 3.43 -12.89 -15.96
CA ALA A 78 3.05 -13.37 -14.62
C ALA A 78 2.55 -12.22 -13.74
N ASN A 79 3.23 -11.07 -13.77
CA ASN A 79 2.81 -9.91 -13.00
C ASN A 79 1.48 -9.33 -13.54
N HIS A 80 1.36 -9.15 -14.86
CA HIS A 80 0.09 -8.68 -15.45
C HIS A 80 -1.10 -9.61 -15.14
N GLN A 81 -0.90 -10.94 -15.16
CA GLN A 81 -1.93 -11.90 -14.81
C GLN A 81 -2.36 -11.75 -13.34
N MET A 82 -1.40 -11.61 -12.42
CA MET A 82 -1.67 -11.37 -11.01
C MET A 82 -2.48 -10.08 -10.81
N LEU A 83 -2.09 -8.98 -11.46
CA LEU A 83 -2.80 -7.70 -11.39
C LEU A 83 -4.25 -7.78 -11.89
N VAL A 84 -4.51 -8.57 -12.94
CA VAL A 84 -5.89 -8.82 -13.41
C VAL A 84 -6.70 -9.61 -12.38
N ILE A 85 -6.10 -10.61 -11.74
CA ILE A 85 -6.76 -11.39 -10.67
C ILE A 85 -7.08 -10.49 -9.47
N ILE A 86 -6.13 -9.65 -9.06
CA ILE A 86 -6.30 -8.67 -7.98
C ILE A 86 -7.44 -7.70 -8.33
N GLY A 87 -7.40 -7.10 -9.53
CA GLY A 87 -8.41 -6.16 -9.99
C GLY A 87 -9.82 -6.75 -10.08
N THR A 88 -9.91 -7.99 -10.55
CA THR A 88 -11.17 -8.73 -10.62
C THR A 88 -11.72 -8.99 -9.22
N SER A 89 -10.86 -9.46 -8.31
CA SER A 89 -11.23 -9.72 -6.91
C SER A 89 -11.68 -8.45 -6.20
N HIS A 90 -10.92 -7.36 -6.35
CA HIS A 90 -11.25 -6.02 -5.84
C HIS A 90 -12.59 -5.52 -6.36
N SER A 91 -12.85 -5.71 -7.66
CA SER A 91 -14.11 -5.34 -8.29
C SER A 91 -15.29 -6.13 -7.70
N ILE A 92 -15.17 -7.45 -7.59
CA ILE A 92 -16.22 -8.30 -7.01
C ILE A 92 -16.49 -7.91 -5.56
N GLU A 93 -15.45 -7.74 -4.74
CA GLU A 93 -15.59 -7.35 -3.34
C GLU A 93 -16.32 -6.02 -3.19
N HIS A 94 -15.91 -4.99 -3.91
CA HIS A 94 -16.54 -3.67 -3.82
C HIS A 94 -17.97 -3.66 -4.37
N ILE A 95 -18.27 -4.43 -5.41
CA ILE A 95 -19.63 -4.56 -5.95
C ILE A 95 -20.54 -5.27 -4.93
N LEU A 96 -20.07 -6.34 -4.31
CA LEU A 96 -20.84 -7.06 -3.28
C LEU A 96 -21.07 -6.18 -2.04
N GLN A 97 -20.03 -5.48 -1.58
CA GLN A 97 -20.14 -4.53 -0.48
C GLN A 97 -21.11 -3.40 -0.82
N TRP A 98 -20.96 -2.77 -1.99
CA TRP A 98 -21.89 -1.73 -2.45
C TRP A 98 -23.33 -2.23 -2.48
N ALA A 99 -23.58 -3.40 -3.08
CA ALA A 99 -24.92 -3.97 -3.19
C ALA A 99 -25.50 -4.26 -1.81
N TYR A 100 -24.72 -4.80 -0.88
CA TYR A 100 -25.14 -5.05 0.48
C TYR A 100 -25.45 -3.76 1.24
N GLU A 101 -24.52 -2.81 1.23
CA GLU A 101 -24.62 -1.55 1.96
C GLU A 101 -25.69 -0.62 1.39
N ASN A 102 -26.01 -0.71 0.09
CA ASN A 102 -27.08 0.05 -0.54
C ASN A 102 -28.43 -0.70 -0.59
N THR A 103 -28.53 -1.88 0.03
CA THR A 103 -29.80 -2.60 0.19
C THR A 103 -30.09 -2.86 1.67
N VAL A 104 -29.73 -4.03 2.19
CA VAL A 104 -29.95 -4.43 3.58
C VAL A 104 -29.26 -3.47 4.55
N GLY A 105 -28.03 -3.06 4.23
CA GLY A 105 -27.28 -2.08 5.00
C GLY A 105 -28.04 -0.75 5.10
N ARG A 106 -28.45 -0.18 3.96
CA ARG A 106 -29.18 1.11 3.91
C ARG A 106 -30.52 1.06 4.64
N ILE A 107 -31.26 -0.04 4.51
CA ILE A 107 -32.56 -0.22 5.18
C ILE A 107 -32.37 -0.27 6.70
N THR A 108 -31.36 -1.00 7.19
CA THR A 108 -31.10 -1.12 8.63
C THR A 108 -30.42 0.13 9.20
N GLU A 109 -29.59 0.82 8.42
CA GLU A 109 -29.01 2.11 8.77
C GLU A 109 -30.10 3.14 9.08
N ALA A 110 -31.19 3.16 8.31
CA ALA A 110 -32.34 4.05 8.55
C ALA A 110 -33.07 3.82 9.89
N THR A 111 -32.78 2.71 10.58
CA THR A 111 -33.34 2.42 11.92
C THR A 111 -32.57 3.09 13.06
N THR A 112 -31.47 3.78 12.76
CA THR A 112 -30.65 4.47 13.76
C THR A 112 -30.28 5.88 13.29
N ALA A 113 -30.27 6.84 14.21
CA ALA A 113 -29.82 8.21 13.91
C ALA A 113 -28.30 8.38 14.04
N LYS A 114 -27.59 7.34 14.52
CA LYS A 114 -26.15 7.35 14.78
C LYS A 114 -25.52 6.01 14.41
N ARG A 115 -24.20 5.97 14.25
CA ARG A 115 -23.43 4.71 14.20
C ARG A 115 -23.61 3.96 15.52
N THR A 116 -23.97 2.69 15.42
CA THR A 116 -24.11 1.79 16.58
C THR A 116 -22.74 1.37 17.10
N ALA A 117 -22.68 0.78 18.30
CA ALA A 117 -21.45 0.17 18.81
C ALA A 117 -20.88 -0.89 17.85
N ALA A 118 -21.73 -1.60 17.11
CA ALA A 118 -21.29 -2.56 16.09
C ALA A 118 -20.69 -1.87 14.85
N ASP A 119 -21.26 -0.76 14.38
CA ASP A 119 -20.68 0.03 13.29
C ASP A 119 -19.30 0.59 13.69
N ILE A 120 -19.16 1.11 14.92
CA ILE A 120 -17.89 1.61 15.46
C ILE A 120 -16.84 0.49 15.55
N TYR A 121 -17.24 -0.70 16.00
CA TYR A 121 -16.35 -1.85 16.01
C TYR A 121 -15.91 -2.24 14.60
N GLN A 122 -16.81 -2.26 13.62
CA GLN A 122 -16.47 -2.54 12.23
C GLN A 122 -15.53 -1.50 11.62
N ALA A 123 -15.71 -0.22 11.93
CA ALA A 123 -14.78 0.83 11.52
C ALA A 123 -13.37 0.62 12.10
N LYS A 124 -13.28 0.19 13.37
CA LYS A 124 -12.01 -0.21 13.99
C LYS A 124 -11.38 -1.42 13.28
N VAL A 125 -12.17 -2.44 12.95
CA VAL A 125 -11.67 -3.61 12.19
C VAL A 125 -11.16 -3.19 10.81
N ALA A 126 -11.84 -2.27 10.12
CA ALA A 126 -11.38 -1.72 8.85
C ALA A 126 -10.04 -0.98 8.99
N ALA A 127 -9.85 -0.19 10.05
CA ALA A 127 -8.58 0.47 10.35
C ALA A 127 -7.47 -0.53 10.68
N ASP A 128 -7.76 -1.54 11.51
CA ASP A 128 -6.82 -2.62 11.83
C ASP A 128 -6.42 -3.38 10.55
N TYR A 129 -7.38 -3.65 9.66
CA TYR A 129 -7.12 -4.31 8.37
C TYR A 129 -6.26 -3.46 7.45
N ALA A 130 -6.59 -2.17 7.30
CA ALA A 130 -5.81 -1.25 6.48
C ALA A 130 -4.35 -1.14 6.95
N GLY A 131 -4.11 -1.00 8.26
CA GLY A 131 -2.76 -0.98 8.82
C GLY A 131 -2.03 -2.34 8.73
N PHE A 132 -2.76 -3.45 8.75
CA PHE A 132 -2.18 -4.78 8.57
C PHE A 132 -1.61 -5.00 7.16
N LEU A 133 -2.33 -4.51 6.14
CA LEU A 133 -1.95 -4.63 4.74
C LEU A 133 -0.68 -3.85 4.36
N ASP A 134 -0.24 -2.92 5.22
CA ASP A 134 0.98 -2.13 4.99
C ASP A 134 2.25 -2.99 4.95
N GLN A 135 2.21 -4.18 5.58
CA GLN A 135 3.37 -5.06 5.67
C GLN A 135 3.04 -6.54 5.51
N VAL A 136 1.81 -6.95 5.86
CA VAL A 136 1.45 -8.37 5.95
C VAL A 136 0.32 -8.69 4.96
N PRO A 137 0.42 -9.80 4.20
CA PRO A 137 -0.61 -10.14 3.23
C PRO A 137 -1.94 -10.50 3.90
N TRP A 138 -3.05 -10.09 3.26
CA TRP A 138 -4.41 -10.15 3.80
C TRP A 138 -4.87 -11.52 4.35
N TYR A 139 -4.33 -12.62 3.81
CA TYR A 139 -4.68 -13.98 4.22
C TYR A 139 -4.12 -14.38 5.59
N GLN A 140 -3.28 -13.54 6.20
CA GLN A 140 -2.83 -13.72 7.58
C GLN A 140 -3.62 -12.87 8.58
N PHE A 141 -4.60 -12.08 8.11
CA PHE A 141 -5.38 -11.23 9.01
C PHE A 141 -6.24 -12.09 9.96
N PRO A 142 -6.35 -11.75 11.26
CA PRO A 142 -6.99 -12.60 12.26
C PRO A 142 -8.53 -12.49 12.22
N TYR A 143 -9.15 -12.92 11.12
CA TYR A 143 -10.61 -12.86 10.89
C TYR A 143 -11.42 -13.53 12.01
N ALA A 144 -10.91 -14.62 12.60
CA ALA A 144 -11.58 -15.31 13.70
C ALA A 144 -11.72 -14.42 14.94
N ASP A 145 -10.65 -13.72 15.31
CA ASP A 145 -10.62 -12.84 16.47
C ASP A 145 -11.49 -11.60 16.23
N LYS A 146 -11.43 -11.03 15.02
CA LYS A 146 -12.27 -9.88 14.65
C LYS A 146 -13.75 -10.23 14.68
N ARG A 147 -14.12 -11.41 14.19
CA ARG A 147 -15.49 -11.94 14.28
C ARG A 147 -15.91 -12.18 15.72
N ALA A 148 -15.08 -12.82 16.54
CA ALA A 148 -15.38 -13.06 17.96
C ALA A 148 -15.62 -11.74 18.71
N GLY A 149 -14.76 -10.74 18.48
CA GLY A 149 -14.93 -9.42 19.06
C GLY A 149 -16.21 -8.72 18.59
N LEU A 150 -16.61 -8.87 17.33
CA LEU A 150 -17.88 -8.33 16.81
C LEU A 150 -19.08 -8.91 17.56
N PHE A 151 -19.12 -10.24 17.76
CA PHE A 151 -20.22 -10.87 18.49
C PHE A 151 -20.23 -10.48 19.97
N ALA A 152 -19.07 -10.20 20.56
CA ALA A 152 -18.94 -9.75 21.95
C ALA A 152 -19.36 -8.28 22.18
N VAL A 153 -19.46 -7.45 21.13
CA VAL A 153 -19.90 -6.04 21.25
C VAL A 153 -21.23 -5.95 21.98
N GLN A 154 -21.28 -5.18 23.06
CA GLN A 154 -22.52 -4.85 23.75
C GLN A 154 -23.13 -3.58 23.13
N PRO A 155 -24.43 -3.58 22.79
CA PRO A 155 -25.09 -2.37 22.27
C PRO A 155 -24.99 -1.23 23.27
N ALA A 156 -24.74 -0.02 22.78
CA ALA A 156 -24.82 1.18 23.61
C ALA A 156 -26.29 1.60 23.83
N ALA A 157 -26.53 2.46 24.81
CA ALA A 157 -27.85 3.02 25.03
C ALA A 157 -28.35 3.75 23.76
N GLY A 158 -29.58 3.39 23.33
CA GLY A 158 -30.20 3.93 22.12
C GLY A 158 -29.67 3.36 20.81
N ASP A 159 -28.87 2.30 20.82
CA ASP A 159 -28.50 1.58 19.61
C ASP A 159 -29.69 0.79 19.06
N SER A 160 -29.86 0.80 17.74
CA SER A 160 -30.86 -0.04 17.07
C SER A 160 -30.47 -1.52 17.16
N SER A 161 -31.38 -2.33 17.71
CA SER A 161 -31.21 -3.79 17.75
C SER A 161 -31.20 -4.39 16.34
N ILE A 162 -31.99 -3.84 15.42
CA ILE A 162 -32.07 -4.30 14.03
C ILE A 162 -30.72 -4.11 13.34
N ARG A 163 -30.16 -2.89 13.41
CA ARG A 163 -28.85 -2.57 12.82
C ARG A 163 -27.73 -3.38 13.48
N THR A 164 -27.75 -3.49 14.80
CA THR A 164 -26.72 -4.24 15.52
C THR A 164 -26.72 -5.72 15.14
N SER A 165 -27.89 -6.36 15.09
CA SER A 165 -28.02 -7.76 14.69
C SER A 165 -27.62 -7.98 13.22
N GLU A 166 -28.02 -7.08 12.33
CA GLU A 166 -27.60 -7.11 10.93
C GLU A 166 -26.07 -7.07 10.79
N ARG A 167 -25.40 -6.09 11.42
CA ARG A 167 -23.93 -5.97 11.39
C ARG A 167 -23.26 -7.25 11.88
N LYS A 168 -23.70 -7.77 13.03
CA LYS A 168 -23.13 -9.00 13.62
C LYS A 168 -23.26 -10.20 12.68
N LEU A 169 -24.44 -10.42 12.11
CA LEU A 169 -24.69 -11.56 11.23
C LEU A 169 -23.93 -11.44 9.90
N ALA A 170 -23.99 -10.27 9.27
CA ALA A 170 -23.42 -10.05 7.94
C ALA A 170 -21.90 -10.05 7.96
N PHE A 171 -21.27 -9.27 8.84
CA PHE A 171 -19.82 -9.23 8.93
C PHE A 171 -19.25 -10.47 9.62
N GLY A 172 -20.03 -11.11 10.51
CA GLY A 172 -19.68 -12.43 11.01
C GLY A 172 -19.61 -13.48 9.91
N LEU A 173 -20.56 -13.48 8.96
CA LEU A 173 -20.53 -14.34 7.79
C LEU A 173 -19.37 -13.96 6.84
N ALA A 174 -19.17 -12.67 6.57
CA ALA A 174 -18.10 -12.18 5.71
C ALA A 174 -16.72 -12.61 6.23
N ASP A 175 -16.43 -12.40 7.52
CA ASP A 175 -15.18 -12.83 8.16
C ASP A 175 -15.02 -14.35 8.15
N THR A 176 -16.12 -15.11 8.24
CA THR A 176 -16.07 -16.57 8.15
C THR A 176 -15.66 -17.04 6.75
N ILE A 177 -16.22 -16.42 5.70
CA ILE A 177 -15.86 -16.71 4.31
C ILE A 177 -14.41 -16.32 4.04
N LYS A 178 -14.00 -15.11 4.45
CA LYS A 178 -12.63 -14.61 4.29
C LYS A 178 -11.62 -15.50 5.00
N GLN A 179 -11.93 -15.94 6.23
CA GLN A 179 -11.08 -16.88 6.96
C GLN A 179 -10.92 -18.21 6.21
N GLY A 180 -12.02 -18.81 5.74
CA GLY A 180 -11.94 -20.08 5.02
C GLY A 180 -11.06 -20.00 3.76
N TYR A 181 -11.13 -18.88 3.04
CA TYR A 181 -10.27 -18.65 1.89
C TYR A 181 -8.81 -18.37 2.28
N ALA A 182 -8.59 -17.56 3.32
CA ALA A 182 -7.27 -17.29 3.88
C ALA A 182 -6.54 -18.57 4.34
N ASP A 183 -7.26 -19.49 4.99
CA ASP A 183 -6.73 -20.77 5.43
C ASP A 183 -6.32 -21.66 4.24
N LEU A 184 -7.08 -21.63 3.13
CA LEU A 184 -6.76 -22.37 1.92
C LEU A 184 -5.46 -21.86 1.28
N ILE A 185 -5.32 -20.53 1.19
CA ILE A 185 -4.11 -19.89 0.64
C ILE A 185 -2.90 -20.18 1.53
N THR A 186 -3.04 -20.01 2.84
CA THR A 186 -1.95 -20.25 3.80
C THR A 186 -1.43 -21.68 3.67
N LYS A 187 -2.32 -22.67 3.57
CA LYS A 187 -1.93 -24.08 3.37
C LYS A 187 -1.24 -24.30 2.02
N ALA A 188 -1.68 -23.63 0.96
CA ALA A 188 -1.07 -23.75 -0.36
C ALA A 188 0.34 -23.13 -0.43
N LEU A 189 0.57 -22.03 0.33
CA LEU A 189 1.83 -21.28 0.30
C LEU A 189 2.85 -21.72 1.36
N ALA A 190 2.45 -22.51 2.37
CA ALA A 190 3.33 -22.93 3.47
C ALA A 190 4.61 -23.67 3.02
N ALA A 191 4.65 -24.19 1.80
CA ALA A 191 5.79 -24.92 1.25
C ALA A 191 6.65 -24.12 0.26
N THR A 192 6.28 -22.88 -0.10
CA THR A 192 6.86 -22.16 -1.25
C THR A 192 7.29 -20.72 -0.97
N MET A 193 7.11 -20.20 0.25
CA MET A 193 7.52 -18.83 0.58
C MET A 193 9.03 -18.72 0.81
N ASP A 194 9.72 -18.02 -0.09
CA ASP A 194 11.10 -17.59 0.10
C ASP A 194 11.14 -16.20 0.80
N PRO A 195 11.70 -16.10 2.02
CA PRO A 195 11.84 -14.83 2.74
C PRO A 195 12.64 -13.77 1.98
N ALA A 196 13.54 -14.16 1.07
CA ALA A 196 14.39 -13.24 0.31
C ALA A 196 13.61 -12.33 -0.66
N LEU A 197 12.35 -12.67 -0.98
CA LEU A 197 11.48 -11.81 -1.81
C LEU A 197 11.04 -10.52 -1.11
N LEU A 198 11.20 -10.46 0.22
CA LEU A 198 10.81 -9.33 1.07
C LEU A 198 11.94 -8.34 1.34
N ASP A 199 13.12 -8.55 0.74
CA ASP A 199 14.29 -7.72 0.96
C ASP A 199 14.63 -6.87 -0.28
N ILE A 200 15.20 -5.69 -0.06
CA ILE A 200 15.62 -4.76 -1.10
C ILE A 200 17.04 -4.29 -0.84
N HIS A 201 17.86 -4.35 -1.89
CA HIS A 201 19.21 -3.82 -1.87
C HIS A 201 19.21 -2.34 -2.23
N VAL A 202 19.94 -1.55 -1.46
CA VAL A 202 20.05 -0.11 -1.65
C VAL A 202 21.52 0.27 -1.69
N TRP A 203 21.91 0.94 -2.76
CA TRP A 203 23.22 1.58 -2.84
C TRP A 203 23.05 3.07 -2.53
N ALA A 204 23.71 3.53 -1.47
CA ALA A 204 23.63 4.91 -1.00
C ALA A 204 25.02 5.52 -0.75
N LYS A 205 25.07 6.85 -0.60
CA LYS A 205 26.24 7.67 -0.27
C LYS A 205 25.95 8.55 0.95
N GLY A 206 27.02 9.05 1.56
CA GLY A 206 26.95 9.80 2.81
C GLY A 206 27.28 8.92 4.02
N PRO A 207 26.81 9.26 5.23
CA PRO A 207 27.11 8.52 6.45
C PRO A 207 26.25 7.25 6.58
N VAL A 208 26.18 6.42 5.53
CA VAL A 208 25.24 5.27 5.43
C VAL A 208 25.37 4.34 6.63
N GLY A 209 26.59 3.93 6.99
CA GLY A 209 26.79 2.98 8.09
C GLY A 209 26.44 3.52 9.48
N GLU A 210 26.48 4.83 9.70
CA GLU A 210 25.95 5.44 10.91
C GLU A 210 24.42 5.56 10.82
N ALA A 211 23.91 5.98 9.66
CA ALA A 211 22.51 6.25 9.45
C ALA A 211 21.62 5.00 9.57
N THR A 212 22.10 3.84 9.10
CA THR A 212 21.36 2.58 9.10
C THR A 212 21.58 1.72 10.35
N ARG A 213 22.53 2.06 11.24
CA ARG A 213 22.92 1.23 12.40
C ARG A 213 21.75 0.80 13.29
N ASN A 214 20.78 1.69 13.47
CA ASN A 214 19.62 1.48 14.33
C ASN A 214 18.33 1.23 13.53
N GLU A 215 18.42 1.09 12.21
CA GLU A 215 17.26 0.73 11.40
C GLU A 215 17.01 -0.79 11.54
N PRO A 216 15.77 -1.21 11.85
CA PRO A 216 15.46 -2.63 12.00
C PRO A 216 15.67 -3.39 10.70
N ASP A 217 15.95 -4.69 10.82
CA ASP A 217 16.11 -5.61 9.68
C ASP A 217 17.03 -5.11 8.57
N THR A 218 18.06 -4.31 8.93
CA THR A 218 18.95 -3.66 7.98
C THR A 218 20.38 -4.15 8.19
N LEU A 219 21.00 -4.62 7.11
CA LEU A 219 22.36 -5.15 7.13
C LEU A 219 23.23 -4.40 6.11
N LEU A 220 24.39 -3.90 6.56
CA LEU A 220 25.42 -3.42 5.66
C LEU A 220 26.07 -4.61 4.97
N GLU A 221 26.02 -4.64 3.65
CA GLU A 221 26.52 -5.75 2.86
C GLU A 221 27.88 -5.45 2.24
N ARG A 222 28.08 -4.21 1.75
CA ARG A 222 29.33 -3.83 1.10
C ARG A 222 29.65 -2.35 1.25
N ASP A 223 30.83 -2.05 1.75
CA ASP A 223 31.38 -0.69 1.74
C ASP A 223 32.35 -0.52 0.56
N MET A 224 32.08 0.46 -0.29
CA MET A 224 32.90 0.81 -1.46
C MET A 224 33.56 2.19 -1.27
N GLY A 225 33.62 2.71 -0.05
CA GLY A 225 34.27 3.97 0.29
C GLY A 225 33.61 5.17 -0.39
N ALA A 226 34.38 5.92 -1.19
CA ALA A 226 33.89 7.11 -1.89
C ALA A 226 32.74 6.83 -2.89
N ASP A 227 32.65 5.58 -3.35
CA ASP A 227 31.57 5.15 -4.23
C ASP A 227 30.26 4.84 -3.47
N GLY A 228 30.30 4.79 -2.14
CA GLY A 228 29.14 4.58 -1.28
C GLY A 228 29.08 3.19 -0.65
N THR A 229 27.96 2.88 -0.04
CA THR A 229 27.72 1.65 0.72
C THR A 229 26.42 0.99 0.24
N ILE A 230 26.44 -0.33 0.14
CA ILE A 230 25.28 -1.17 -0.16
C ILE A 230 24.79 -1.77 1.15
N PHE A 231 23.49 -1.64 1.38
CA PHE A 231 22.80 -2.31 2.47
C PHE A 231 21.55 -3.01 1.93
N VAL A 232 21.10 -4.01 2.67
CA VAL A 232 19.84 -4.71 2.43
C VAL A 232 18.89 -4.44 3.58
N THR A 233 17.60 -4.24 3.28
CA THR A 233 16.56 -4.00 4.27
C THR A 233 15.20 -4.56 3.84
N ARG A 234 14.20 -4.51 4.72
CA ARG A 234 12.82 -4.93 4.44
C ARG A 234 12.11 -3.96 3.53
N ARG A 235 11.23 -4.52 2.71
CA ARG A 235 10.41 -3.81 1.73
C ARG A 235 9.13 -3.20 2.30
N TYR A 236 8.39 -2.51 1.42
CA TYR A 236 7.04 -1.99 1.65
C TYR A 236 7.02 -0.74 2.53
N GLN A 237 6.02 -0.62 3.42
CA GLN A 237 5.82 0.59 4.20
C GLN A 237 7.02 0.91 5.09
N VAL A 238 7.68 -0.12 5.65
CA VAL A 238 8.93 0.05 6.43
C VAL A 238 10.03 0.73 5.60
N PHE A 239 10.20 0.33 4.34
CA PHE A 239 11.17 0.96 3.43
C PHE A 239 10.77 2.40 3.12
N THR A 240 9.50 2.63 2.76
CA THR A 240 8.97 3.97 2.48
C THR A 240 9.25 4.95 3.62
N GLU A 241 9.03 4.53 4.87
CA GLU A 241 9.25 5.36 6.05
C GLU A 241 10.72 5.54 6.42
N MET A 242 11.57 4.58 6.05
CA MET A 242 13.02 4.66 6.25
C MET A 242 13.65 5.77 5.40
N ILE A 243 13.20 5.94 4.16
CA ILE A 243 13.82 6.88 3.20
C ILE A 243 13.96 8.31 3.74
N PRO A 244 12.90 8.98 4.24
CA PRO A 244 13.03 10.32 4.84
C PRO A 244 14.01 10.36 6.02
N ARG A 245 13.99 9.34 6.91
CA ARG A 245 14.91 9.28 8.06
C ARG A 245 16.37 9.18 7.64
N LEU A 246 16.66 8.48 6.55
CA LEU A 246 18.01 8.40 5.99
C LEU A 246 18.42 9.73 5.36
N ILE A 247 17.52 10.39 4.63
CA ILE A 247 17.77 11.70 4.02
C ILE A 247 18.10 12.74 5.10
N ASP A 248 17.35 12.75 6.21
CA ASP A 248 17.59 13.67 7.34
C ASP A 248 18.97 13.46 7.99
N LYS A 249 19.50 12.25 7.91
CA LYS A 249 20.86 11.90 8.36
C LYS A 249 21.94 12.17 7.29
N GLY A 250 21.60 12.82 6.18
CA GLY A 250 22.53 13.20 5.11
C GLY A 250 22.82 12.08 4.10
N VAL A 251 21.99 11.03 4.06
CA VAL A 251 22.11 9.96 3.06
C VAL A 251 21.53 10.41 1.72
N SER A 252 22.23 10.07 0.64
CA SER A 252 21.75 10.18 -0.74
C SER A 252 21.79 8.81 -1.42
N PHE A 253 20.97 8.59 -2.43
CA PHE A 253 20.81 7.28 -3.05
C PHE A 253 21.50 7.23 -4.42
N VAL A 254 22.02 6.06 -4.78
CA VAL A 254 22.61 5.76 -6.09
C VAL A 254 21.67 4.86 -6.88
N GLU A 255 21.32 3.71 -6.30
CA GLU A 255 20.38 2.73 -6.86
C GLU A 255 19.51 2.14 -5.74
N ILE A 256 18.25 1.83 -6.06
CA ILE A 256 17.32 1.08 -5.20
C ILE A 256 16.85 -0.12 -6.00
N GLY A 257 17.13 -1.34 -5.54
CA GLY A 257 16.83 -2.57 -6.29
C GLY A 257 17.55 -2.68 -7.63
N GLY A 258 18.66 -1.95 -7.80
CA GLY A 258 19.36 -1.81 -9.07
C GLY A 258 18.74 -0.79 -10.04
N ASN A 259 17.67 -0.10 -9.66
CA ASN A 259 16.98 0.90 -10.48
C ASN A 259 17.57 2.31 -10.24
N ASP A 260 17.63 3.13 -11.29
CA ASP A 260 18.05 4.54 -11.22
C ASP A 260 16.89 5.56 -11.30
N GLU A 261 15.69 5.07 -11.60
CA GLU A 261 14.39 5.73 -11.45
C GLU A 261 13.51 4.92 -10.50
N ILE A 262 12.63 5.60 -9.76
CA ILE A 262 11.68 4.97 -8.86
C ILE A 262 10.35 5.72 -8.90
N MET A 263 9.25 4.97 -8.88
CA MET A 263 7.92 5.54 -8.72
C MET A 263 7.71 5.94 -7.25
N VAL A 264 7.00 7.04 -7.03
CA VAL A 264 6.67 7.57 -5.70
C VAL A 264 5.25 8.13 -5.73
N THR A 265 4.45 7.80 -4.72
CA THR A 265 3.17 8.48 -4.47
C THR A 265 3.28 9.42 -3.28
N VAL A 266 2.60 10.56 -3.41
CA VAL A 266 2.39 11.51 -2.33
C VAL A 266 0.93 11.93 -2.26
N LEU A 267 0.51 12.34 -1.07
CA LEU A 267 -0.80 12.91 -0.80
C LEU A 267 -0.67 14.41 -0.49
N SER A 268 -1.53 15.24 -1.07
CA SER A 268 -1.54 16.69 -0.85
C SER A 268 -2.94 17.27 -0.97
N THR A 269 -3.19 18.42 -0.32
CA THR A 269 -4.44 19.19 -0.50
C THR A 269 -4.43 19.99 -1.80
N ASP A 270 -3.25 20.45 -2.21
CA ASP A 270 -3.05 21.30 -3.38
C ASP A 270 -2.21 20.61 -4.45
N THR A 271 -2.20 21.19 -5.66
CA THR A 271 -1.29 20.76 -6.72
C THR A 271 0.15 21.04 -6.33
N ILE A 272 1.02 20.04 -6.50
CA ILE A 272 2.44 20.17 -6.16
C ILE A 272 3.22 20.62 -7.39
N ALA A 273 4.10 21.61 -7.23
CA ALA A 273 5.03 22.00 -8.28
C ALA A 273 6.03 20.87 -8.55
N ILE A 274 6.35 20.62 -9.82
CA ILE A 274 7.27 19.56 -10.24
C ILE A 274 8.72 20.05 -10.03
N PRO A 275 9.49 19.50 -9.06
CA PRO A 275 10.91 19.81 -8.94
C PRO A 275 11.71 19.19 -10.09
N GLU A 276 12.93 19.67 -10.33
CA GLU A 276 13.81 19.07 -11.35
C GLU A 276 14.13 17.60 -11.02
N GLY A 277 14.10 16.72 -12.03
CA GLY A 277 14.34 15.28 -11.85
C GLY A 277 13.11 14.47 -11.45
N MET A 278 11.93 15.06 -11.57
CA MET A 278 10.62 14.43 -11.34
C MET A 278 9.75 14.50 -12.61
N ARG A 279 8.96 13.46 -12.85
CA ARG A 279 7.91 13.44 -13.88
C ARG A 279 6.62 12.88 -13.29
N ILE A 280 5.55 13.68 -13.27
CA ILE A 280 4.23 13.21 -12.84
C ILE A 280 3.71 12.18 -13.85
N LEU A 281 3.24 11.03 -13.37
CA LEU A 281 2.52 10.03 -14.18
C LEU A 281 1.02 10.28 -14.15
N PHE A 282 0.46 10.55 -12.98
CA PHE A 282 -0.94 10.93 -12.82
C PHE A 282 -1.16 11.70 -11.50
N SER A 283 -2.27 12.43 -11.45
CA SER A 283 -2.74 13.08 -10.23
C SER A 283 -4.26 13.09 -10.21
N TYR A 284 -4.87 12.70 -9.11
CA TYR A 284 -6.33 12.66 -8.97
C TYR A 284 -6.78 12.94 -7.53
N PRO A 285 -7.98 13.54 -7.32
CA PRO A 285 -8.59 13.64 -6.00
C PRO A 285 -9.03 12.27 -5.50
N LEU A 286 -8.83 11.97 -4.21
CA LEU A 286 -9.25 10.69 -3.64
C LEU A 286 -10.79 10.59 -3.68
N PRO A 287 -11.37 9.45 -4.11
CA PRO A 287 -12.82 9.33 -4.20
C PRO A 287 -13.54 9.56 -2.86
N ALA A 288 -13.02 9.00 -1.76
CA ALA A 288 -13.62 9.14 -0.42
C ALA A 288 -13.23 10.45 0.30
N ASP A 289 -12.20 11.16 -0.17
CA ASP A 289 -11.79 12.47 0.36
C ASP A 289 -11.31 13.39 -0.78
N PRO A 290 -12.25 14.05 -1.50
CA PRO A 290 -11.89 14.87 -2.66
C PRO A 290 -11.03 16.10 -2.34
N ALA A 291 -10.90 16.47 -1.06
CA ALA A 291 -10.01 17.54 -0.61
C ALA A 291 -8.54 17.10 -0.63
N MET A 292 -8.28 15.80 -0.61
CA MET A 292 -6.96 15.20 -0.76
C MET A 292 -6.76 14.70 -2.18
N ARG A 293 -5.51 14.78 -2.66
CA ARG A 293 -5.10 14.32 -3.97
C ARG A 293 -3.95 13.33 -3.83
N ARG A 294 -4.01 12.25 -4.59
CA ARG A 294 -2.86 11.37 -4.84
C ARG A 294 -2.15 11.83 -6.10
N THR A 295 -0.87 12.10 -5.97
CA THR A 295 0.01 12.40 -7.10
C THR A 295 1.09 11.36 -7.16
N ASP A 296 1.17 10.70 -8.31
CA ASP A 296 2.21 9.74 -8.61
C ASP A 296 3.25 10.33 -9.56
N MET A 297 4.51 9.99 -9.32
CA MET A 297 5.63 10.52 -10.06
C MET A 297 6.77 9.52 -10.17
N ILE A 298 7.51 9.63 -11.26
CA ILE A 298 8.83 9.01 -11.40
C ILE A 298 9.87 10.00 -10.91
N VAL A 299 10.78 9.53 -10.06
CA VAL A 299 11.88 10.32 -9.51
C VAL A 299 13.18 9.61 -9.85
N ALA A 300 14.16 10.36 -10.35
CA ALA A 300 15.53 9.84 -10.44
C ALA A 300 16.04 9.53 -9.03
N VAL A 301 16.46 8.30 -8.75
CA VAL A 301 16.89 7.84 -7.40
C VAL A 301 17.97 8.75 -6.83
N ARG A 302 18.93 9.17 -7.67
CA ARG A 302 19.97 10.14 -7.32
C ARG A 302 19.49 11.52 -6.87
N LYS A 303 18.23 11.89 -7.15
CA LYS A 303 17.60 13.16 -6.76
C LYS A 303 16.59 12.99 -5.63
N LEU A 304 16.33 11.77 -5.16
CA LEU A 304 15.31 11.50 -4.15
C LEU A 304 15.52 12.30 -2.85
N HIS A 305 16.79 12.45 -2.43
CA HIS A 305 17.20 13.24 -1.27
C HIS A 305 16.98 14.76 -1.39
N LEU A 306 16.73 15.26 -2.60
CA LEU A 306 16.37 16.67 -2.86
C LEU A 306 14.87 16.82 -3.07
N VAL A 307 14.28 15.89 -3.82
CA VAL A 307 12.87 15.93 -4.21
C VAL A 307 11.96 15.70 -3.01
N LEU A 308 12.19 14.66 -2.19
CA LEU A 308 11.30 14.34 -1.08
C LEU A 308 11.21 15.48 -0.04
N PRO A 309 12.31 16.07 0.46
CA PRO A 309 12.21 17.20 1.38
C PRO A 309 11.51 18.41 0.76
N ALA A 310 11.70 18.67 -0.54
CA ALA A 310 11.02 19.76 -1.24
C ALA A 310 9.51 19.54 -1.33
N LEU A 311 9.06 18.32 -1.64
CA LEU A 311 7.65 17.94 -1.64
C LEU A 311 7.03 18.07 -0.25
N ILE A 312 7.73 17.58 0.80
CA ILE A 312 7.27 17.68 2.19
C ILE A 312 7.14 19.14 2.62
N LYS A 313 8.13 19.98 2.30
CA LYS A 313 8.09 21.42 2.57
C LYS A 313 6.94 22.13 1.84
N ALA A 314 6.54 21.61 0.67
CA ALA A 314 5.39 22.10 -0.09
C ALA A 314 4.03 21.57 0.42
N GLY A 315 4.00 20.84 1.54
CA GLY A 315 2.78 20.32 2.16
C GLY A 315 2.34 18.94 1.66
N ALA A 316 3.16 18.25 0.87
CA ALA A 316 2.89 16.88 0.50
C ALA A 316 3.30 15.90 1.61
N ARG A 317 2.54 14.82 1.76
CA ARG A 317 2.90 13.69 2.62
C ARG A 317 3.33 12.53 1.74
N LEU A 318 4.51 11.98 1.99
CA LEU A 318 4.94 10.73 1.34
C LEU A 318 3.93 9.62 1.65
N GLU A 319 3.45 8.96 0.61
CA GLU A 319 2.54 7.83 0.73
C GLU A 319 3.27 6.51 0.50
N HIS A 320 4.05 6.41 -0.58
CA HIS A 320 4.79 5.19 -0.90
C HIS A 320 5.99 5.44 -1.82
N VAL A 321 7.04 4.62 -1.65
CA VAL A 321 8.17 4.49 -2.57
C VAL A 321 8.14 3.06 -3.13
N TYR A 322 7.93 2.88 -4.43
CA TYR A 322 7.71 1.56 -5.03
C TYR A 322 9.03 0.81 -5.26
N ASP A 323 9.46 0.10 -4.23
CA ASP A 323 10.73 -0.59 -4.07
C ASP A 323 10.69 -2.02 -4.61
N TYR A 324 10.79 -2.14 -5.94
CA TYR A 324 10.52 -3.40 -6.62
C TYR A 324 11.52 -3.79 -7.68
#